data_AF-A0A9P7Z4J2-F1
#
_entry.id   AF-A0A9P7Z4J2-F1
#
_cell.length_a   1.000
_cell.length_b   1.000
_cell.length_c   1.000
_cell.angle_alpha   90.00
_cell.angle_beta   90.00
_cell.angle_gamma   90.00
#
_symmetry.space_group_name_H-M   'P 1'
#
loop_
_entity.id
_entity.type
_entity.pdbx_description
1 polymer ?
#
loop_
_entity_poly.entity_id
_entity_poly.type
_entity_poly.pdbx_seq_one_letter_code
_entity_poly.pdbx_strand_id
1 'polypeptide(L)'
;FFTQVVVVNSLQIIGPTSHLKNSKFYSAVPPRQINRYERSLPHVTIRMPVYKEGLEVVTKPTIEFVKAVISTYELQGGTATIYVCEDRMQLASEADQEARCHFY
;
A
#
# COMPACT_ATOMS: atom_id res chain seq x y z
N PHE A 1 29.09 -33.65 6.70
CA PHE A 1 28.80 -32.22 6.48
C PHE A 1 29.11 -31.79 5.04
N PHE A 2 30.36 -31.82 4.57
CA PHE A 2 30.73 -31.42 3.20
C PHE A 2 29.97 -32.16 2.07
N THR A 3 29.97 -33.49 2.08
CA THR A 3 29.28 -34.29 1.05
C THR A 3 27.77 -34.04 1.02
N GLN A 4 27.14 -33.84 2.17
CA GLN A 4 25.72 -33.50 2.27
C GLN A 4 25.44 -32.14 1.63
N VAL A 5 26.28 -31.13 1.86
CA VAL A 5 26.17 -29.81 1.22
C VAL A 5 26.31 -29.93 -0.29
N VAL A 6 27.29 -30.70 -0.79
CA VAL A 6 27.49 -30.91 -2.23
C VAL A 6 26.27 -31.59 -2.88
N VAL A 7 25.74 -32.64 -2.25
CA VAL A 7 24.57 -33.38 -2.76
C VAL A 7 23.32 -32.49 -2.75
N VAL A 8 23.06 -31.76 -1.66
CA VAL A 8 21.88 -30.88 -1.54
C VAL A 8 21.94 -29.74 -2.55
N ASN A 9 23.08 -29.06 -2.71
CA ASN A 9 23.22 -27.97 -3.68
C ASN A 9 23.07 -28.48 -5.12
N SER A 10 23.63 -29.66 -5.43
CA SER A 10 23.50 -30.26 -6.76
C SER A 10 22.04 -30.60 -7.08
N LEU A 11 21.31 -31.16 -6.11
CA LEU A 11 19.88 -31.44 -6.23
C LEU A 11 19.02 -30.17 -6.30
N GLN A 12 19.42 -29.06 -5.68
CA GLN A 12 18.72 -27.78 -5.81
C GLN A 12 18.88 -27.14 -7.19
N ILE A 13 20.02 -27.36 -7.85
CA ILE A 13 20.28 -26.86 -9.21
C ILE A 13 19.49 -27.66 -10.26
N ILE A 14 19.43 -28.98 -10.11
CA ILE A 14 18.79 -29.89 -11.08
C ILE A 14 17.30 -30.11 -10.74
N GLY A 15 16.93 -29.94 -9.47
CA GLY A 15 15.60 -30.19 -8.97
C GLY A 15 14.55 -29.19 -9.46
N PRO A 16 13.27 -29.57 -9.43
CA PRO A 16 12.19 -28.73 -9.94
C PRO A 16 12.02 -27.46 -9.09
N THR A 17 12.37 -26.32 -9.67
CA THR A 17 12.12 -24.97 -9.12
C THR A 17 10.65 -24.54 -9.26
N SER A 18 9.75 -25.46 -9.59
CA SER A 18 8.32 -25.22 -9.82
C SER A 18 7.58 -24.66 -8.60
N HIS A 19 8.16 -24.76 -7.41
CA HIS A 19 7.68 -24.15 -6.16
C HIS A 19 7.96 -22.63 -6.09
N LEU A 20 8.88 -22.10 -6.90
CA LEU A 20 9.17 -20.67 -7.02
C LEU A 20 8.22 -19.97 -8.01
N LYS A 21 6.94 -20.36 -7.99
CA LYS A 21 5.87 -19.68 -8.72
C LYS A 21 5.18 -18.67 -7.79
N ASN A 22 4.50 -17.70 -8.39
CA ASN A 22 3.82 -16.62 -7.66
C ASN A 22 3.02 -17.20 -6.48
N SER A 23 3.36 -16.77 -5.27
CA SER A 23 2.60 -17.03 -4.07
C SER A 23 1.62 -15.88 -3.82
N LYS A 24 0.72 -16.04 -2.85
CA LYS A 24 -0.20 -14.98 -2.42
C LYS A 24 0.51 -13.67 -2.01
N PHE A 25 1.76 -13.77 -1.54
CA PHE A 25 2.52 -12.65 -0.99
C PHE A 25 3.79 -12.32 -1.78
N TYR A 26 4.13 -13.10 -2.80
CA TYR A 26 5.36 -12.93 -3.57
C TYR A 26 5.15 -13.28 -5.03
N SER A 27 5.38 -12.31 -5.92
CA SER A 27 5.41 -12.54 -7.37
C SER A 27 6.86 -12.66 -7.83
N ALA A 28 7.26 -13.83 -8.32
CA ALA A 28 8.56 -14.03 -8.96
C ALA A 28 8.60 -13.40 -10.38
N VAL A 29 7.44 -13.02 -10.91
CA VAL A 29 7.30 -12.33 -12.20
C VAL A 29 7.16 -10.83 -11.95
N PRO A 30 7.96 -9.98 -12.61
CA PRO A 30 7.81 -8.54 -12.50
C PRO A 30 6.44 -8.08 -13.04
N PRO A 31 5.78 -7.11 -12.40
CA PRO A 31 4.53 -6.55 -12.92
C PRO A 31 4.79 -5.90 -14.28
N ARG A 32 3.81 -6.00 -15.18
CA ARG A 32 3.88 -5.29 -16.47
C ARG A 32 3.91 -3.78 -16.21
N GLN A 33 4.80 -3.09 -16.91
CA GLN A 33 4.82 -1.62 -16.87
C GLN A 33 3.48 -1.09 -17.38
N ILE A 34 2.92 -0.15 -16.64
CA ILE A 34 1.69 0.53 -17.04
C ILE A 34 2.10 1.56 -18.08
N ASN A 35 1.78 1.28 -19.35
CA ASN A 35 1.97 2.26 -20.42
C ASN A 35 0.84 3.30 -20.33
N ARG A 36 1.22 4.56 -20.06
CA ARG A 36 0.31 5.71 -19.95
C ARG A 36 -0.57 5.90 -21.20
N TYR A 37 -0.15 5.39 -22.35
CA TYR A 37 -0.82 5.57 -23.63
C TYR A 37 -1.66 4.37 -24.08
N GLU A 38 -1.50 3.19 -23.46
CA GLU A 38 -2.16 1.95 -23.93
C GLU A 38 -3.22 1.40 -22.96
N ARG A 39 -3.28 1.87 -21.71
CA ARG A 39 -4.24 1.37 -20.71
C ARG A 39 -4.89 2.50 -19.93
N SER A 40 -6.22 2.40 -19.77
CA SER A 40 -6.92 3.16 -18.75
C SER A 40 -6.34 2.80 -17.38
N LEU A 41 -6.01 3.82 -16.61
CA LEU A 41 -5.53 3.64 -15.25
C LEU A 41 -6.65 3.03 -14.39
N PRO A 42 -6.36 2.00 -13.59
CA PRO A 42 -7.38 1.36 -12.76
C PRO A 42 -7.93 2.32 -11.70
N HIS A 43 -9.13 2.05 -11.19
CA HIS A 43 -9.60 2.71 -9.98
C HIS A 43 -8.76 2.26 -8.79
N VAL A 44 -8.27 3.20 -7.97
CA VAL A 44 -7.47 2.89 -6.77
C VAL A 44 -8.20 3.36 -5.52
N THR A 45 -8.37 2.47 -4.56
CA THR A 45 -8.90 2.81 -3.24
C THR A 45 -7.77 2.82 -2.21
N ILE A 46 -7.53 3.98 -1.61
CA ILE A 46 -6.52 4.19 -0.57
C ILE A 46 -7.22 4.10 0.78
N ARG A 47 -6.84 3.12 1.61
CA ARG A 47 -7.31 3.02 2.99
C ARG A 47 -6.25 3.55 3.93
N MET A 48 -6.59 4.57 4.70
CA MET A 48 -5.69 5.25 5.62
C MET A 48 -6.16 5.03 7.08
N PRO A 49 -5.65 4.03 7.80
CA PRO A 49 -5.92 3.85 9.22
C PRO A 49 -5.16 4.89 10.04
N VAL A 50 -5.84 5.54 10.98
CA VAL A 50 -5.32 6.55 11.91
C VAL A 50 -5.60 6.07 13.34
N TYR A 51 -4.54 6.00 14.15
CA TYR A 51 -4.56 5.35 15.47
C TYR A 51 -4.37 6.29 16.65
N LYS A 52 -3.24 6.99 16.73
CA LYS A 52 -2.89 7.91 17.83
C LYS A 52 -2.20 9.19 17.33
N GLU A 53 -2.08 9.32 16.02
CA GLU A 53 -1.41 10.42 15.37
C GLU A 53 -2.16 11.73 15.62
N GLY A 54 -1.40 12.81 15.81
CA GLY A 54 -1.96 14.15 16.00
C GLY A 54 -2.60 14.66 14.70
N LEU A 55 -3.78 15.27 14.83
CA LEU A 55 -4.54 15.77 13.68
C LEU A 55 -3.73 16.76 12.84
N GLU A 56 -3.24 17.83 13.47
CA GLU A 56 -2.57 18.94 12.77
C GLU A 56 -1.17 18.59 12.25
N VAL A 57 -0.41 17.82 13.03
CA VAL A 57 1.01 17.56 12.71
C VAL A 57 1.18 16.41 11.72
N VAL A 58 0.26 15.44 11.71
CA VAL A 58 0.44 14.19 10.95
C VAL A 58 -0.74 13.93 10.03
N THR A 59 -1.95 13.80 10.58
CA THR A 59 -3.11 13.32 9.80
C THR A 59 -3.51 14.28 8.69
N LYS A 60 -3.64 15.56 9.01
CA LYS A 60 -3.99 16.64 8.08
C LYS A 60 -3.00 16.81 6.93
N PRO A 61 -1.68 17.02 7.18
CA PRO A 61 -0.72 17.14 6.09
C PRO A 61 -0.63 15.85 5.27
N THR A 62 -0.84 14.68 5.87
CA THR A 62 -0.89 13.41 5.13
C THR A 62 -2.08 13.35 4.19
N ILE A 63 -3.28 13.74 4.63
CA ILE A 63 -4.48 13.75 3.79
C ILE A 63 -4.35 14.77 2.66
N GLU A 64 -3.83 15.96 2.93
CA GLU A 64 -3.58 16.99 1.92
C GLU A 64 -2.59 16.51 0.87
N PHE A 65 -1.49 15.88 1.30
CA PHE A 65 -0.53 15.28 0.39
C PHE A 65 -1.16 14.17 -0.47
N VAL A 66 -1.91 13.24 0.13
CA VAL A 66 -2.56 12.15 -0.61
C VAL A 66 -3.58 12.71 -1.62
N LYS A 67 -4.35 13.74 -1.26
CA LYS A 67 -5.27 14.42 -2.18
C LYS A 67 -4.53 15.04 -3.37
N ALA A 68 -3.36 15.66 -3.16
CA ALA A 68 -2.55 16.21 -4.25
C ALA A 68 -2.05 15.11 -5.22
N VAL A 69 -1.64 13.97 -4.68
CA VAL A 69 -1.23 12.80 -5.48
C VAL A 69 -2.41 12.18 -6.22
N ILE A 70 -3.58 12.07 -5.58
CA ILE A 70 -4.82 11.60 -6.23
C ILE A 70 -5.17 12.50 -7.42
N SER A 71 -5.13 13.82 -7.24
CA SER A 71 -5.39 14.77 -8.34
C SER A 71 -4.43 14.54 -9.51
N THR A 72 -3.15 14.29 -9.23
CA THR A 72 -2.16 13.95 -10.27
C THR A 72 -2.49 12.64 -10.99
N TYR A 73 -3.02 11.65 -10.28
CA TYR A 73 -3.45 10.37 -10.85
C TYR A 73 -4.72 10.51 -11.70
N GLU A 74 -5.67 11.33 -11.24
CA GLU A 74 -6.90 11.64 -11.96
C GLU A 74 -6.65 12.43 -13.25
N LEU A 75 -5.73 13.40 -13.22
CA LEU A 75 -5.27 14.12 -14.40
C LEU A 75 -4.64 13.21 -15.48
N GLN A 76 -4.14 12.03 -15.09
CA GLN A 76 -3.61 11.03 -16.02
C GLN A 76 -4.72 10.10 -16.58
N GLY A 77 -5.99 10.33 -16.23
CA GLY A 77 -7.13 9.52 -16.66
C GLY A 77 -7.46 8.34 -15.73
N GLY A 78 -6.87 8.30 -14.54
CA GLY A 78 -7.24 7.36 -13.48
C GLY A 78 -8.39 7.88 -12.62
N THR A 79 -8.84 7.07 -11.68
CA THR A 79 -9.77 7.51 -10.63
C THR A 79 -9.29 6.95 -9.29
N ALA A 80 -9.40 7.72 -8.21
CA ALA A 80 -9.02 7.21 -6.90
C ALA A 80 -9.92 7.74 -5.79
N THR A 81 -10.09 6.92 -4.75
CA THR A 81 -10.90 7.24 -3.58
C THR A 81 -10.05 7.01 -2.33
N ILE A 82 -10.09 7.94 -1.38
CA ILE A 82 -9.44 7.80 -0.06
C ILE A 82 -10.49 7.52 1.03
N TYR A 83 -10.21 6.56 1.89
CA TYR A 83 -10.98 6.26 3.10
C TYR A 83 -10.09 6.44 4.33
N VAL A 84 -10.46 7.37 5.21
CA VAL A 84 -9.77 7.60 6.48
C VAL A 84 -10.51 6.84 7.58
N CYS A 85 -9.82 5.94 8.28
CA CYS A 85 -10.37 5.16 9.37
C CYS A 85 -9.73 5.60 10.68
N GLU A 86 -10.41 6.45 11.47
CA GLU A 86 -9.91 6.85 12.78
C GLU A 86 -10.51 5.99 13.90
N ASP A 87 -9.66 5.25 14.63
CA ASP A 87 -10.11 4.25 15.61
C ASP A 87 -10.29 4.80 17.04
N ARG A 88 -9.88 6.05 17.33
CA ARG A 88 -9.74 6.56 18.70
C ARG A 88 -10.45 7.88 19.01
N MET A 89 -11.50 8.25 18.29
CA MET A 89 -12.28 9.45 18.65
C MET A 89 -12.74 9.41 20.12
N GLN A 90 -13.20 8.27 20.63
CA GLN A 90 -13.66 8.12 22.02
C GLN A 90 -12.57 8.31 23.11
N LEU A 91 -11.29 8.16 22.75
CA LEU A 91 -10.16 8.26 23.70
C LEU A 91 -9.48 9.63 23.67
N ALA A 92 -9.89 10.51 22.77
CA ALA A 92 -9.38 11.86 22.65
C ALA A 92 -10.09 12.81 23.63
N SER A 93 -9.45 13.93 23.97
CA SER A 93 -10.11 14.98 24.75
C SER A 93 -11.30 15.56 23.98
N GLU A 94 -12.32 16.11 24.66
CA GLU A 94 -13.51 16.68 23.99
C GLU A 94 -13.12 17.74 22.94
N ALA A 95 -12.13 18.58 23.25
CA ALA A 95 -11.61 19.59 22.32
C ALA A 95 -10.95 18.96 21.08
N ASP A 96 -10.16 17.89 21.26
CA ASP A 96 -9.55 17.18 20.13
C ASP A 96 -10.58 16.42 19.29
N GLN A 97 -11.64 15.91 19.92
CA GLN A 97 -12.75 15.27 19.22
C GLN A 97 -13.49 16.27 18.33
N GLU A 98 -13.79 17.46 18.86
CA GLU A 98 -14.47 18.52 18.12
C GLU A 98 -13.61 19.00 16.93
N ALA A 99 -12.31 19.21 17.15
CA ALA A 99 -11.38 19.58 16.09
C ALA A 99 -11.31 18.52 14.98
N ARG A 100 -11.35 17.24 15.34
CA ARG A 100 -11.36 16.13 14.38
C ARG A 100 -12.68 16.02 13.63
N CYS A 101 -13.82 16.15 14.31
CA CYS A 101 -15.15 16.19 13.69
C CYS A 101 -15.30 17.33 12.70
N HIS A 102 -14.71 18.50 12.99
CA HIS A 102 -14.74 19.64 12.07
C HIS A 102 -13.82 19.44 10.85
N PHE A 103 -12.76 18.65 10.99
CA PHE A 103 -11.76 18.48 9.94
C PHE A 103 -12.17 17.48 8.83
N TYR A 104 -12.84 16.38 9.21
CA TYR A 104 -13.30 15.37 8.24
C TYR A 104 -14.55 15.81 7.50
#